data_AF-A0A1F2RKL8-F1
#
_entry.id   AF-A0A1F2RKL8-F1
#
_cell.length_a   1.000
_cell.length_b   1.000
_cell.length_c   1.000
_cell.angle_alpha   90.00
_cell.angle_beta   90.00
_cell.angle_gamma   90.00
#
_symmetry.space_group_name_H-M   'P 1'
#
loop_
_entity.id
_entity.type
_entity.pdbx_description
1 polymer ?
#
loop_
_entity_poly.entity_id
_entity_poly.type
_entity_poly.pdbx_seq_one_letter_code
_entity_poly.pdbx_strand_id
1 'polypeptide(L)'
;MKFEWDPAKAENNARKHHNNFPFEKARRISPGEVRAARKAIEKKTGQKRKTRGRPAKADKEKFIPTSIRLHPEVLQWAKREAKKQGCGYQTLINEVLLAKAI
;
A
#
# COMPACT_ATOMS: atom_id res chain seq x y z
N MET A 1 -8.92 24.84 6.27
CA MET A 1 -9.64 24.29 7.42
C MET A 1 -8.71 24.29 8.62
N LYS A 2 -9.00 25.09 9.66
CA LYS A 2 -8.26 25.05 10.93
C LYS A 2 -8.86 23.91 11.76
N PHE A 3 -8.02 22.99 12.21
CA PHE A 3 -8.41 21.98 13.19
C PHE A 3 -8.45 22.65 14.56
N GLU A 4 -9.63 22.69 15.16
CA GLU A 4 -9.83 23.14 16.54
C GLU A 4 -10.05 21.91 17.42
N TRP A 5 -9.22 21.79 18.46
CA TRP A 5 -9.27 20.68 19.39
C TRP A 5 -10.29 20.99 20.50
N ASP A 6 -11.31 20.14 20.64
CA ASP A 6 -12.36 20.27 21.64
C ASP A 6 -12.11 19.30 22.82
N PRO A 7 -11.75 19.80 24.01
CA PRO A 7 -11.49 18.97 25.19
C PRO A 7 -12.72 18.18 25.66
N ALA A 8 -13.92 18.76 25.55
CA ALA A 8 -15.14 18.11 26.01
C ALA A 8 -15.49 16.89 25.14
N LYS A 9 -15.21 16.97 23.84
CA LYS A 9 -15.35 15.86 22.91
C LYS A 9 -14.35 14.74 23.19
N ALA A 10 -13.12 15.08 23.57
CA ALA A 10 -12.10 14.09 23.95
C ALA A 10 -12.50 13.35 25.24
N GLU A 11 -12.98 14.07 26.25
CA GLU A 11 -13.40 13.49 27.54
C GLU A 11 -14.63 12.58 27.39
N ASN A 12 -15.62 12.99 26.61
CA ASN A 12 -16.78 12.15 26.30
C ASN A 12 -16.41 10.87 25.54
N ASN A 13 -15.45 10.93 24.61
CA ASN A 13 -14.95 9.73 23.95
C ASN A 13 -14.18 8.80 24.90
N ALA A 14 -13.38 9.36 25.81
CA ALA A 14 -12.68 8.58 26.84
C ALA A 14 -13.66 7.87 27.78
N ARG A 15 -14.72 8.56 28.22
CA ARG A 15 -15.83 7.95 28.98
C ARG A 15 -16.60 6.91 28.16
N LYS A 16 -16.89 7.17 26.90
CA LYS A 16 -17.64 6.22 26.04
C LYS A 16 -16.85 4.94 25.76
N HIS A 17 -15.52 5.04 25.68
CA HIS A 17 -14.61 3.94 25.40
C HIS A 17 -13.78 3.52 26.63
N HIS A 18 -14.25 3.82 27.85
CA HIS A 18 -13.60 3.48 29.12
C HIS A 18 -13.53 1.98 29.43
N ASN A 19 -13.97 1.12 28.50
CA ASN A 19 -13.90 -0.33 28.66
C ASN A 19 -12.43 -0.74 28.72
N ASN A 20 -11.89 -0.81 29.94
CA ASN A 20 -10.62 -1.46 30.21
C ASN A 20 -10.73 -2.88 29.68
N PHE A 21 -10.03 -3.15 28.58
CA PHE A 21 -9.94 -4.49 28.05
C PHE A 21 -9.35 -5.39 29.14
N PRO A 22 -10.03 -6.46 29.57
CA PRO A 22 -9.57 -7.27 30.71
C PRO A 22 -8.39 -8.13 30.27
N PHE A 23 -7.19 -7.53 30.22
CA PHE A 23 -5.95 -8.19 29.83
C PHE A 23 -5.63 -9.40 30.71
N GLU A 24 -6.09 -9.40 31.97
CA GLU A 24 -6.01 -10.55 32.88
C GLU A 24 -6.75 -11.79 32.35
N LYS A 25 -7.84 -11.58 31.59
CA LYS A 25 -8.62 -12.65 30.95
C LYS A 25 -8.12 -12.95 29.54
N ALA A 26 -7.17 -12.16 29.02
CA ALA A 26 -6.68 -12.30 27.66
C ALA A 26 -5.59 -13.38 27.59
N ARG A 27 -5.93 -14.53 26.99
CA ARG A 27 -4.95 -15.58 26.74
C ARG A 27 -4.04 -15.18 25.57
N ARG A 28 -2.72 -15.26 25.77
CA ARG A 28 -1.75 -15.13 24.65
C ARG A 28 -1.89 -16.34 23.73
N ILE A 29 -2.14 -16.08 22.45
CA ILE A 29 -2.18 -17.13 21.43
C ILE A 29 -0.76 -17.40 20.95
N SER A 30 -0.34 -18.66 20.97
CA SER A 30 0.99 -19.04 20.51
C SER A 30 1.07 -19.07 18.97
N PRO A 31 2.27 -18.91 18.38
CA PRO A 31 2.45 -19.08 16.94
C PRO A 31 1.99 -20.46 16.43
N GLY A 32 2.08 -21.50 17.25
CA GLY A 32 1.61 -22.86 16.93
C GLY A 32 0.09 -22.92 16.79
N GLU A 33 -0.65 -22.28 17.70
CA GLU A 33 -2.11 -22.20 17.67
C GLU A 33 -2.59 -21.40 16.45
N VAL A 34 -1.90 -20.31 16.12
CA VAL A 34 -2.17 -19.54 14.89
C VAL A 34 -1.99 -20.42 13.64
N ARG A 35 -0.92 -21.23 13.57
CA ARG A 35 -0.69 -22.14 12.44
C ARG A 35 -1.78 -23.22 12.35
N ALA A 36 -2.16 -23.82 13.48
CA ALA A 36 -3.22 -24.83 13.53
C ALA A 36 -4.57 -24.24 13.09
N ALA A 37 -4.94 -23.07 13.60
CA ALA A 37 -6.16 -22.37 13.20
C ALA A 37 -6.16 -22.01 11.71
N ARG A 38 -5.02 -21.57 11.16
CA ARG A 38 -4.89 -21.30 9.71
C ARG A 38 -5.19 -22.55 8.88
N LYS A 39 -4.56 -23.69 9.21
CA LYS A 39 -4.81 -24.97 8.52
C LYS A 39 -6.26 -25.43 8.65
N ALA A 40 -6.85 -25.27 9.84
CA ALA A 40 -8.25 -25.64 10.08
C ALA A 40 -9.22 -24.82 9.23
N ILE A 41 -8.96 -23.51 9.08
CA ILE A 41 -9.75 -22.64 8.19
C ILE A 41 -9.61 -23.09 6.74
N GLU A 42 -8.39 -23.36 6.26
CA GLU A 42 -8.17 -23.83 4.88
C GLU A 42 -8.89 -25.16 4.61
N LYS A 43 -8.82 -26.10 5.55
CA LYS A 43 -9.56 -27.38 5.46
C LYS A 43 -11.07 -27.18 5.45
N LYS A 44 -11.60 -26.29 6.30
CA LYS A 44 -13.05 -26.03 6.39
C LYS A 44 -13.60 -25.31 5.16
N THR A 45 -12.82 -24.37 4.61
CA THR A 45 -13.30 -23.49 3.52
C THR A 45 -12.92 -24.02 2.14
N GLY A 46 -12.05 -25.04 2.06
CA GLY A 46 -11.55 -25.59 0.79
C GLY A 46 -10.63 -24.65 0.00
N GLN A 47 -10.36 -23.45 0.52
CA GLN A 47 -9.56 -22.42 -0.14
C GLN A 47 -8.28 -22.16 0.66
N LYS A 48 -7.15 -22.08 -0.05
CA LYS A 48 -5.89 -21.62 0.55
C LYS A 48 -6.01 -20.16 0.95
N ARG A 49 -5.47 -19.82 2.12
CA ARG A 49 -5.55 -18.45 2.63
C ARG A 49 -4.62 -17.57 1.79
N LYS A 50 -5.16 -16.49 1.20
CA LYS A 50 -4.36 -15.54 0.42
C LYS A 50 -3.27 -14.91 1.29
N THR A 51 -2.08 -14.74 0.73
CA THR A 51 -1.00 -13.97 1.36
C THR A 51 -1.50 -12.57 1.67
N ARG A 52 -1.31 -12.12 2.91
CA ARG A 52 -1.67 -10.75 3.31
C ARG A 52 -0.67 -9.76 2.72
N GLY A 53 -1.16 -8.58 2.33
CA GLY A 53 -0.35 -7.49 1.77
C GLY A 53 -0.69 -7.18 0.31
N ARG A 54 0.06 -6.25 -0.28
CA ARG A 54 -0.09 -5.90 -1.70
C ARG A 54 0.43 -7.08 -2.55
N PRO A 55 -0.32 -7.55 -3.57
CA PRO A 55 0.18 -8.57 -4.48
C PRO A 55 1.46 -8.09 -5.17
N ALA A 56 2.40 -9.02 -5.36
CA ALA A 56 3.59 -8.74 -6.15
C ALA A 56 3.20 -8.47 -7.61
N LYS A 57 3.85 -7.50 -8.25
CA LYS A 57 3.67 -7.24 -9.68
C LYS A 57 4.20 -8.42 -10.50
N ALA A 58 3.53 -8.73 -11.61
CA ALA A 58 4.01 -9.74 -12.56
C ALA A 58 5.34 -9.28 -13.19
N ASP A 59 6.20 -10.20 -13.62
CA ASP A 59 7.51 -9.85 -14.17
C ASP A 59 7.42 -8.96 -15.43
N LYS A 60 6.36 -9.13 -16.23
CA LYS A 60 6.05 -8.28 -17.40
C LYS A 60 5.69 -6.83 -17.04
N GLU A 61 5.30 -6.58 -15.79
CA GLU A 61 4.92 -5.26 -15.28
C GLU A 61 6.06 -4.57 -14.50
N LYS A 62 7.20 -5.25 -14.35
CA LYS A 62 8.36 -4.70 -13.65
C LYS A 62 9.21 -3.90 -14.63
N PHE A 63 9.43 -2.64 -14.31
CA PHE A 63 10.41 -1.83 -15.02
C PHE A 63 11.83 -2.33 -14.70
N ILE A 64 12.68 -2.38 -15.72
CA ILE A 64 14.10 -2.64 -15.56
C ILE A 64 14.78 -1.33 -15.16
N PRO A 65 15.59 -1.30 -14.09
CA PRO A 65 16.34 -0.11 -13.72
C PRO A 65 17.45 0.12 -14.76
N THR A 66 17.21 1.04 -15.68
CA THR A 66 18.17 1.40 -16.74
C THR A 66 18.62 2.85 -16.58
N SER A 67 19.94 3.07 -16.63
CA SER A 67 20.51 4.42 -16.67
C SER A 67 20.71 4.83 -18.12
N ILE A 68 20.05 5.91 -18.55
CA ILE A 68 20.19 6.48 -19.88
C ILE A 68 20.55 7.96 -19.77
N ARG A 69 21.42 8.45 -20.65
CA ARG A 69 21.72 9.89 -20.76
C ARG A 69 20.70 10.52 -21.70
N LEU A 70 19.97 11.51 -21.21
CA LEU A 70 19.01 12.28 -21.98
C LEU A 70 19.51 13.71 -22.15
N HIS A 71 19.20 14.31 -23.30
CA HIS A 71 19.47 15.72 -23.52
C HIS A 71 18.70 16.58 -22.48
N PRO A 72 19.30 17.64 -21.90
CA PRO A 72 18.64 18.45 -20.87
C PRO A 72 17.27 19.00 -21.28
N GLU A 73 17.12 19.38 -22.55
CA GLU A 73 15.85 19.90 -23.09
C GLU A 73 14.75 18.84 -23.10
N VAL A 74 15.08 17.58 -23.38
CA VAL A 74 14.13 16.46 -23.33
C VAL A 74 13.62 16.25 -21.90
N LEU A 75 14.50 16.36 -20.90
CA LEU A 75 14.11 16.28 -19.50
C LEU A 75 13.20 17.43 -19.08
N GLN A 76 13.48 18.66 -19.53
CA GLN A 76 12.62 19.81 -19.25
C GLN A 76 11.24 19.66 -19.90
N TRP A 77 11.21 19.25 -21.16
CA TRP A 77 9.97 18.95 -21.88
C TRP A 77 9.16 17.86 -21.16
N ALA A 78 9.79 16.74 -20.81
CA ALA A 78 9.13 15.62 -20.16
C ALA A 78 8.53 16.00 -18.80
N LYS A 79 9.24 16.80 -17.99
CA LYS A 79 8.73 17.30 -16.71
C LYS A 79 7.50 18.21 -16.89
N ARG A 80 7.54 19.11 -17.86
CA ARG A 80 6.43 20.03 -18.14
C ARG A 80 5.19 19.26 -18.62
N GLU A 81 5.39 18.31 -19.53
CA GLU A 81 4.29 17.57 -20.13
C GLU A 81 3.67 16.56 -19.16
N ALA A 82 4.49 15.83 -18.39
CA ALA A 82 4.01 14.91 -17.37
C ALA A 82 3.21 15.63 -16.27
N LYS A 83 3.59 16.87 -15.91
CA LYS A 83 2.80 17.70 -14.98
C LYS A 83 1.40 18.00 -15.50
N LYS A 84 1.23 18.26 -16.81
CA LYS A 84 -0.09 18.49 -17.41
C LYS A 84 -0.95 17.23 -17.36
N GLN A 85 -0.35 16.07 -17.55
CA GLN A 85 -1.02 14.77 -17.57
C GLN A 85 -1.20 14.15 -16.17
N GLY A 86 -0.65 14.77 -15.13
CA GLY A 86 -0.70 14.25 -13.76
C GLY A 86 0.11 12.97 -13.56
N CYS A 87 1.09 12.68 -14.42
CA CYS A 87 1.94 11.49 -14.36
C CYS A 87 3.40 11.85 -14.01
N GLY A 88 4.23 10.85 -13.77
CA GLY A 88 5.67 11.04 -13.58
C GLY A 88 6.38 11.21 -14.92
N TYR A 89 7.43 12.05 -14.99
CA TYR A 89 8.21 12.25 -16.22
C TYR A 89 8.82 10.95 -16.77
N GLN A 90 9.17 10.00 -15.88
CA GLN A 90 9.65 8.67 -16.26
C GLN A 90 8.58 7.85 -16.99
N THR A 91 7.32 7.95 -16.57
CA THR A 91 6.20 7.27 -17.23
C THR A 91 6.03 7.79 -18.64
N LEU A 92 6.01 9.11 -18.81
CA LEU A 92 5.91 9.74 -20.12
C LEU A 92 7.07 9.35 -21.04
N ILE A 93 8.31 9.35 -20.53
CA ILE A 93 9.48 8.92 -21.30
C ILE A 93 9.31 7.46 -21.75
N ASN A 94 8.87 6.57 -20.85
CA ASN A 94 8.64 5.17 -21.20
C ASN A 94 7.54 4.99 -22.25
N GLU A 95 6.43 5.72 -22.15
CA GLU A 95 5.34 5.67 -23.14
C GLU A 95 5.80 6.13 -24.52
N VAL A 96 6.57 7.21 -24.58
CA VAL A 96 7.12 7.74 -25.85
C VAL A 96 8.11 6.75 -26.47
N LEU A 97 9.00 6.17 -25.67
CA LEU A 97 9.95 5.16 -26.15
C LEU A 97 9.24 3.87 -26.58
N LEU A 98 8.21 3.46 -25.84
CA LEU A 98 7.41 2.28 -26.16
C LEU A 98 6.66 2.45 -27.49
N ALA A 99 6.09 3.63 -27.74
CA ALA A 99 5.42 3.96 -29.01
C ALA A 99 6.36 3.97 -30.23
N LYS A 100 7.68 4.00 -30.03
CA LYS A 100 8.69 3.89 -31.10
C LYS A 100 9.27 2.47 -31.25
N ALA A 101 9.09 1.62 -30.24
CA ALA A 101 9.59 0.25 -30.23
C ALA A 101 8.61 -0.75 -30.87
N ILE A 102 7.34 -0.34 -31.02
CA ILE A 102 6.26 -1.05 -31.70
C ILE A 102 6.17 -0.53 -33.13
#